data_AF-A0A8C6SVK2-F1
#
_entry.id   AF-A0A8C6SVK2-F1
#
_cell.length_a   1.000
_cell.length_b   1.000
_cell.length_c   1.000
_cell.angle_alpha   90.00
_cell.angle_beta   90.00
_cell.angle_gamma   90.00
#
_symmetry.space_group_name_H-M   'P 1'
#
loop_
_entity.id
_entity.type
_entity.pdbx_description
1 polymer ?
#
loop_
_entity_poly.entity_id
_entity_poly.type
_entity_poly.pdbx_seq_one_letter_code
_entity_poly.pdbx_strand_id
1 'polypeptide(L)'
;MDSQQQAQTAALHRIEAWSNVTETQVQTLTRNRAVGQVAFSASLLASGSGHTGPFNTDTTLVFRGVVSNIGNAYNPHTGIFTAPVRGAYHFEFYVFGSGGSHDSVVGLEKNGEHVFIAQQNYSHVKEPF
;
A
#
# COMPACT_ATOMS: atom_id res chain seq x y z
N MET A 1 -49.18 14.04 -38.26
CA MET A 1 -48.80 12.84 -37.48
C MET A 1 -47.29 12.58 -37.58
N ASP A 2 -46.68 12.76 -38.76
CA ASP A 2 -45.25 12.43 -38.98
C ASP A 2 -44.22 13.28 -38.23
N SER A 3 -44.47 14.59 -38.02
CA SER A 3 -43.52 15.47 -37.32
C SER A 3 -43.35 15.12 -35.84
N GLN A 4 -44.42 14.65 -35.20
CA GLN A 4 -44.40 14.26 -33.80
C GLN A 4 -43.70 12.91 -33.61
N GLN A 5 -43.89 11.98 -34.56
CA GLN A 5 -43.17 10.71 -34.57
C GLN A 5 -41.66 10.91 -34.77
N GLN A 6 -41.25 11.76 -35.71
CA GLN A 6 -39.83 12.09 -35.93
C GLN A 6 -39.19 12.74 -34.70
N ALA A 7 -39.88 13.68 -34.04
CA ALA A 7 -39.38 14.30 -32.82
C ALA A 7 -39.19 13.28 -31.68
N GLN A 8 -40.11 12.33 -31.54
CA GLN A 8 -40.00 11.25 -30.57
C GLN A 8 -38.82 10.31 -30.86
N THR A 9 -38.61 9.90 -32.12
CA THR A 9 -37.46 9.07 -32.51
C THR A 9 -36.13 9.78 -32.27
N ALA A 10 -36.03 11.08 -32.59
CA ALA A 10 -34.83 11.86 -32.30
C ALA A 10 -34.54 11.98 -30.80
N ALA A 11 -35.60 12.10 -29.97
CA ALA A 11 -35.46 12.11 -28.52
C ALA A 11 -34.97 10.76 -27.98
N LEU A 12 -35.49 9.63 -28.50
CA LEU A 12 -35.05 8.29 -28.11
C LEU A 12 -33.56 8.06 -28.39
N HIS A 13 -33.10 8.36 -29.61
CA HIS A 13 -31.68 8.23 -29.96
C HIS A 13 -30.76 9.10 -29.10
N ARG A 14 -31.23 10.30 -28.72
CA ARG A 14 -30.50 11.14 -27.78
C ARG A 14 -30.40 10.47 -26.40
N ILE A 15 -31.50 9.94 -25.87
CA ILE A 15 -31.51 9.25 -24.58
C ILE A 15 -30.58 8.03 -24.60
N GLU A 16 -30.61 7.22 -25.66
CA GLU A 16 -29.71 6.08 -25.84
C GLU A 16 -28.24 6.52 -25.85
N ALA A 17 -27.90 7.56 -26.60
CA ALA A 17 -26.54 8.09 -26.64
C ALA A 17 -26.07 8.58 -25.27
N TRP A 18 -26.92 9.30 -24.53
CA TRP A 18 -26.63 9.75 -23.17
C TRP A 18 -26.50 8.60 -22.18
N SER A 19 -27.34 7.56 -22.31
CA SER A 19 -27.27 6.36 -21.47
C SER A 19 -25.92 5.66 -21.63
N ASN A 20 -25.48 5.45 -22.87
CA ASN A 20 -24.19 4.81 -23.19
C ASN A 20 -23.00 5.62 -22.64
N VAL A 21 -23.04 6.95 -22.79
CA VAL A 21 -22.01 7.85 -22.23
C VAL A 21 -21.99 7.78 -20.71
N THR A 22 -23.16 7.80 -20.08
CA THR A 22 -23.29 7.72 -18.62
C THR A 22 -22.75 6.40 -18.08
N GLU A 23 -23.10 5.29 -18.73
CA GLU A 23 -22.59 3.96 -18.35
C GLU A 23 -21.06 3.91 -18.43
N THR A 24 -20.47 4.43 -19.51
CA THR A 24 -19.02 4.49 -19.70
C THR A 24 -18.34 5.32 -18.60
N GLN A 25 -18.93 6.45 -18.22
CA GLN A 25 -18.42 7.28 -17.13
C GLN A 25 -18.50 6.56 -15.78
N VAL A 26 -19.60 5.88 -15.47
CA VAL A 26 -19.76 5.10 -14.24
C VAL A 26 -18.74 3.98 -14.15
N GLN A 27 -18.52 3.24 -15.24
CA GLN A 27 -17.50 2.19 -15.30
C GLN A 27 -16.09 2.76 -15.07
N THR A 28 -15.79 3.91 -15.66
CA THR A 28 -14.50 4.61 -15.49
C THR A 28 -14.30 5.05 -14.03
N LEU A 29 -15.32 5.66 -13.42
CA LEU A 29 -15.27 6.09 -12.02
C LEU A 29 -15.09 4.90 -11.07
N THR A 30 -15.78 3.80 -11.35
CA THR A 30 -15.68 2.55 -10.57
C THR A 30 -14.27 1.98 -10.64
N ARG A 31 -13.68 1.92 -11.85
CA ARG A 31 -12.30 1.48 -12.04
C ARG A 31 -11.32 2.39 -11.32
N ASN A 32 -11.45 3.71 -11.48
CA ASN A 32 -10.55 4.68 -10.85
C ASN A 32 -10.61 4.58 -9.32
N ARG A 33 -11.81 4.39 -8.76
CA ARG A 33 -11.99 4.15 -7.33
C ARG A 33 -11.30 2.87 -6.88
N ALA A 34 -11.44 1.77 -7.62
CA ALA A 34 -10.82 0.50 -7.28
C ALA A 34 -9.28 0.59 -7.28
N VAL A 35 -8.68 1.29 -8.25
CA VAL A 35 -7.21 1.48 -8.32
C VAL A 35 -6.68 2.33 -7.17
N GLY A 36 -7.47 3.30 -6.67
CA GLY A 36 -7.08 4.15 -5.55
C GLY A 36 -7.25 3.50 -4.16
N GLN A 37 -7.96 2.37 -4.07
CA GLN A 37 -8.17 1.67 -2.81
C GLN A 37 -7.01 0.72 -2.54
N VAL A 38 -6.16 1.10 -1.59
CA VAL A 38 -5.04 0.28 -1.14
C VAL A 38 -4.89 0.28 0.37
N ALA A 39 -4.54 -0.88 0.91
CA ALA A 39 -4.13 -1.07 2.29
C ALA A 39 -3.39 -2.40 2.41
N PHE A 40 -2.35 -2.47 3.23
CA PHE A 40 -1.67 -3.73 3.50
C PHE A 40 -1.28 -3.82 4.98
N SER A 41 -1.15 -5.06 5.45
CA SER A 41 -0.56 -5.37 6.75
C SER A 41 0.24 -6.66 6.62
N ALA A 42 1.45 -6.67 7.17
CA ALA A 42 2.35 -7.81 7.07
C ALA A 42 3.28 -7.93 8.29
N SER A 43 3.71 -9.16 8.58
CA SER A 43 4.73 -9.49 9.57
C SER A 43 6.00 -10.01 8.89
N LEU A 44 7.15 -9.87 9.57
CA LEU A 44 8.44 -10.38 9.07
C LEU A 44 8.36 -11.89 8.74
N LEU A 45 7.81 -12.66 9.66
CA LEU A 45 7.66 -14.11 9.53
C LEU A 45 6.23 -14.47 9.14
N ALA A 46 6.09 -15.52 8.32
CA ALA A 46 4.79 -16.07 7.93
C ALA A 46 4.09 -16.80 9.09
N SER A 47 4.88 -17.38 10.00
CA SER A 47 4.38 -18.02 11.22
C SER A 47 5.52 -18.15 12.24
N GLY A 48 5.16 -18.38 13.50
CA GLY A 48 6.11 -18.64 14.58
C GLY A 48 6.89 -17.41 15.04
N SER A 49 8.02 -17.68 15.71
CA SER A 49 8.96 -16.69 16.21
C SER A 49 10.35 -16.89 15.60
N GLY A 50 11.12 -15.82 15.55
CA GLY A 50 12.47 -15.85 14.99
C GLY A 50 13.06 -14.46 14.87
N HIS A 51 14.36 -14.41 14.63
CA HIS A 51 15.09 -13.17 14.43
C HIS A 51 15.29 -12.91 12.93
N THR A 52 15.15 -11.66 12.52
CA THR A 52 15.48 -11.19 11.16
C THR A 52 16.69 -10.28 11.27
N GLY A 53 17.82 -10.71 10.71
CA GLY A 53 19.14 -10.11 10.95
C GLY A 53 20.01 -10.97 11.88
N PRO A 54 21.18 -10.47 12.30
CA PRO A 54 21.70 -9.13 12.04
C PRO A 54 22.09 -8.93 10.57
N PHE A 55 22.05 -7.68 10.11
CA PHE A 55 22.55 -7.27 8.79
C PHE A 55 23.75 -6.35 9.00
N ASN A 56 24.82 -6.58 8.23
CA ASN A 56 26.03 -5.75 8.25
C ASN A 56 26.00 -4.63 7.19
N THR A 57 24.97 -4.63 6.33
CA THR A 57 24.71 -3.62 5.32
C THR A 57 23.22 -3.32 5.26
N ASP A 58 22.85 -2.18 4.69
CA ASP A 58 21.46 -1.84 4.43
C ASP A 58 20.79 -2.97 3.64
N THR A 59 19.71 -3.49 4.20
CA THR A 59 19.01 -4.67 3.69
C THR A 59 17.51 -4.40 3.72
N THR A 60 16.86 -4.53 2.57
CA THR A 60 15.39 -4.41 2.48
C THR A 60 14.74 -5.54 3.28
N LEU A 61 13.94 -5.16 4.28
CA LEU A 61 13.15 -6.12 5.06
C LEU A 61 11.96 -6.62 4.23
N VAL A 62 11.91 -7.94 4.01
CA VAL A 62 10.80 -8.59 3.32
C VAL A 62 9.83 -9.16 4.34
N PHE A 63 8.68 -8.50 4.55
CA PHE A 63 7.62 -8.98 5.43
C PHE A 63 6.82 -10.07 4.70
N ARG A 64 7.09 -11.34 5.04
CA ARG A 64 6.55 -12.50 4.32
C ARG A 64 5.16 -12.91 4.80
N GLY A 65 4.81 -12.60 6.04
CA GLY A 65 3.49 -12.90 6.60
C GLY A 65 2.45 -11.85 6.21
N VAL A 66 1.94 -11.91 4.99
CA VAL A 66 0.91 -10.96 4.51
C VAL A 66 -0.45 -11.31 5.13
N VAL A 67 -1.01 -10.39 5.89
CA VAL A 67 -2.35 -10.52 6.49
C VAL A 67 -3.41 -9.90 5.57
N SER A 68 -3.11 -8.74 4.97
CA SER A 68 -3.97 -8.08 3.97
C SER A 68 -3.13 -7.36 2.92
N ASN A 69 -3.64 -7.26 1.69
CA ASN A 69 -2.99 -6.56 0.58
C ASN A 69 -4.02 -6.06 -0.44
N ILE A 70 -4.93 -5.19 0.01
CA ILE A 70 -5.95 -4.57 -0.83
C ILE A 70 -5.28 -3.76 -1.93
N GLY A 71 -5.70 -3.99 -3.17
CA GLY A 71 -5.12 -3.37 -4.36
C GLY A 71 -3.73 -3.90 -4.76
N ASN A 72 -3.21 -4.93 -4.07
CA ASN A 72 -1.96 -5.63 -4.38
C ASN A 72 -0.73 -4.70 -4.53
N ALA A 73 -0.71 -3.60 -3.78
CA ALA A 73 0.35 -2.60 -3.87
C ALA A 73 1.63 -2.99 -3.11
N TYR A 74 1.56 -3.93 -2.15
CA TYR A 74 2.72 -4.49 -1.48
C TYR A 74 3.20 -5.79 -2.14
N ASN A 75 4.49 -5.92 -2.43
CA ASN A 75 5.07 -7.13 -3.01
C ASN A 75 5.81 -7.95 -1.94
N PRO A 76 5.26 -9.10 -1.49
CA PRO A 76 5.85 -9.92 -0.42
C PRO A 76 7.14 -10.65 -0.79
N HIS A 77 7.55 -10.62 -2.06
CA HIS A 77 8.85 -11.16 -2.49
C HIS A 77 9.97 -10.13 -2.37
N THR A 78 9.63 -8.84 -2.37
CA THR A 78 10.60 -7.73 -2.38
C THR A 78 10.54 -6.85 -1.15
N GLY A 79 9.44 -6.87 -0.39
CA GLY A 79 9.23 -5.95 0.74
C GLY A 79 8.79 -4.54 0.32
N ILE A 80 8.52 -4.31 -0.96
CA ILE A 80 8.28 -2.98 -1.51
C ILE A 80 6.77 -2.72 -1.67
N PHE A 81 6.33 -1.57 -1.15
CA PHE A 81 5.03 -0.98 -1.49
C PHE A 81 5.18 -0.02 -2.67
N THR A 82 4.38 -0.21 -3.72
CA THR A 82 4.33 0.68 -4.89
C THR A 82 3.02 1.45 -4.89
N ALA A 83 3.10 2.77 -4.72
CA ALA A 83 1.94 3.66 -4.79
C ALA A 83 1.27 3.57 -6.18
N PRO A 84 0.04 3.06 -6.32
CA PRO A 84 -0.59 2.90 -7.64
C PRO A 84 -1.05 4.22 -8.24
N VAL A 85 -1.31 5.23 -7.40
CA VAL A 85 -1.73 6.58 -7.81
C VAL A 85 -1.05 7.64 -6.96
N ARG A 86 -1.05 8.89 -7.44
CA ARG A 86 -0.62 10.03 -6.62
C ARG A 86 -1.60 10.23 -5.46
N GLY A 87 -1.09 10.36 -4.24
CA GLY A 87 -1.90 10.56 -3.06
C GLY A 87 -1.06 10.63 -1.78
N ALA A 88 -1.76 10.74 -0.66
CA ALA A 88 -1.16 10.60 0.66
C ALA A 88 -1.20 9.12 1.08
N TYR A 89 -0.13 8.68 1.73
CA TYR A 89 0.02 7.32 2.23
C TYR A 89 0.46 7.37 3.68
N HIS A 90 -0.10 6.47 4.50
CA HIS A 90 0.24 6.32 5.91
C HIS A 90 0.98 5.00 6.10
N PHE A 91 2.13 5.06 6.75
CA PHE A 91 2.93 3.88 7.08
C PHE A 91 3.15 3.84 8.59
N GLU A 92 2.99 2.66 9.14
CA GLU A 92 3.30 2.36 10.53
C GLU A 92 4.11 1.07 10.56
N PHE A 93 5.19 1.06 11.33
CA PHE A 93 6.06 -0.08 11.48
C PHE A 93 6.62 -0.11 12.90
N TYR A 94 6.83 -1.32 13.40
CA TYR A 94 7.29 -1.56 14.75
C TYR A 94 8.60 -2.33 14.70
N VAL A 95 9.55 -1.91 15.55
CA VAL A 95 10.85 -2.54 15.66
C VAL A 95 10.95 -3.12 17.06
N PHE A 96 11.34 -4.39 17.13
CA PHE A 96 11.64 -5.07 18.37
C PHE A 96 12.97 -5.81 18.23
N GLY A 97 13.96 -5.38 19.01
CA GLY A 97 15.23 -6.05 19.19
C GLY A 97 15.27 -6.78 20.53
N SER A 98 15.83 -8.00 20.57
CA SER A 98 15.90 -8.81 21.80
C SER A 98 17.01 -8.40 22.78
N GLY A 99 17.46 -7.14 22.73
CA GLY A 99 18.36 -6.57 23.74
C GLY A 99 19.78 -7.15 23.78
N GLY A 100 20.35 -7.52 22.62
CA GLY A 100 21.77 -7.86 22.50
C GLY A 100 22.69 -6.64 22.45
N SER A 101 23.99 -6.82 22.21
CA SER A 101 25.01 -5.75 22.19
C SER A 101 24.94 -4.76 21.01
N HIS A 102 23.84 -4.73 20.26
CA HIS A 102 23.70 -3.94 19.04
C HIS A 102 22.35 -3.23 19.00
N ASP A 103 22.38 -1.98 18.54
CA ASP A 103 21.16 -1.22 18.26
C ASP A 103 20.39 -1.86 17.10
N SER A 104 19.07 -1.81 17.18
CA SER A 104 18.18 -2.21 16.09
C SER A 104 17.62 -0.96 15.43
N VAL A 105 17.91 -0.79 14.15
CA VAL A 105 17.48 0.36 13.33
C VAL A 105 16.67 -0.15 12.15
N VAL A 106 15.49 0.42 11.94
CA VAL A 106 14.70 0.21 10.72
C VAL A 106 14.37 1.57 10.12
N GLY A 107 14.59 1.69 8.81
CA GLY A 107 14.25 2.87 8.03
C GLY A 107 13.03 2.64 7.15
N LEU A 108 12.22 3.68 6.97
CA LEU A 108 11.32 3.80 5.82
C LEU A 108 12.03 4.56 4.71
N GLU A 109 12.16 3.93 3.56
CA GLU A 109 12.74 4.54 2.36
C GLU A 109 11.69 4.81 1.29
N LYS A 110 11.88 5.90 0.56
CA LYS A 110 11.08 6.27 -0.61
C LYS A 110 12.02 6.45 -1.79
N ASN A 111 11.92 5.55 -2.76
CA ASN A 111 12.72 5.58 -4.00
C ASN A 111 14.25 5.67 -3.74
N GLY A 112 14.74 4.99 -2.70
CA GLY A 112 16.15 5.00 -2.29
C GLY A 112 16.55 6.19 -1.41
N GLU A 113 15.62 7.09 -1.07
CA GLU A 113 15.86 8.16 -0.10
C GLU A 113 15.31 7.79 1.27
N HIS A 114 16.10 8.03 2.30
CA HIS A 114 15.73 7.80 3.68
C HIS A 114 14.68 8.83 4.16
N VAL A 115 13.56 8.37 4.74
CA VAL A 115 12.45 9.24 5.18
C VAL A 115 12.26 9.25 6.69
N PHE A 116 12.18 8.07 7.31
CA PHE A 116 11.93 7.92 8.75
C PHE A 116 12.77 6.79 9.35
N ILE A 117 13.11 6.91 10.63
CA ILE A 117 13.79 5.87 11.44
C ILE A 117 12.92 5.47 12.62
N ALA A 118 12.87 4.17 12.89
CA ALA A 118 12.59 3.66 14.21
C ALA A 118 13.85 2.96 14.74
N GLN A 119 14.30 3.36 15.94
CA GLN A 119 15.50 2.83 16.56
C GLN A 119 15.18 2.33 17.96
N GLN A 120 15.74 1.17 18.28
CA GLN A 120 15.82 0.66 19.64
C GLN A 120 17.28 0.63 20.05
N ASN A 121 17.62 1.43 21.06
CA ASN A 121 18.96 1.51 21.60
C ASN A 121 19.18 0.43 22.65
N TYR A 122 20.35 -0.19 22.62
CA TYR A 122 20.81 -1.01 23.73
C TYR A 122 21.47 -0.13 24.80
N SER A 123 21.05 -0.28 26.06
CA SER A 123 21.66 0.41 27.20
C SER A 123 22.53 -0.57 27.97
N HIS A 124 23.86 -0.40 27.94
CA HIS A 124 24.73 -1.03 28.95
C HIS A 124 24.49 -0.33 30.29
N VAL A 125 23.53 -0.80 31.08
CA VAL A 125 23.55 -0.50 32.52
C VAL A 125 24.73 -1.29 33.09
N LYS A 126 25.87 -0.61 33.27
CA LYS A 126 26.90 -1.11 34.19
C LYS A 126 26.34 -0.90 35.59
N GLU A 127 25.84 -1.96 36.21
CA GLU A 127 25.61 -1.97 37.66
C GLU A 127 26.91 -1.54 38.36
N PRO A 128 26.91 -0.48 39.17
CA PRO A 128 28.07 -0.14 39.98
C PRO A 128 28.21 -1.20 41.07
N PHE A 129 29.40 -1.80 41.15
CA PHE A 129 29.79 -2.70 42.24
C PHE A 129 29.62 -2.05 43.61
#